data_AF-A0A345NR87-F1
#
_entry.id   AF-A0A345NR87-F1
#
_cell.length_a   1.000
_cell.length_b   1.000
_cell.length_c   1.000
_cell.angle_alpha   90.00
_cell.angle_beta   90.00
_cell.angle_gamma   90.00
#
_symmetry.space_group_name_H-M   'P 1'
#
loop_
_entity.id
_entity.type
_entity.pdbx_description
1 polymer ?
#
loop_
_entity_poly.entity_id
_entity_poly.type
_entity_poly.pdbx_seq_one_letter_code
_entity_poly.pdbx_strand_id
1 'polypeptide(L)'
;MLWLLVALGVTACSPASDDPLATVDRQAEQALAREFFAEVADCMTEDGYPAEVIDDGDGGVEFASPPGQEAAAERAYASCAEEHGGEPTSAPLTDDEIAGVYEELLRVQECLEVEGYTTPDPPSLPTFVEQYRKAGHDQEIVAWSPYPVAGGIVDVGALQACPGEE
;
A
#
# COMPACT_ATOMS: atom_id res chain seq x y z
N MET A 1 -12.40 27.82 -65.49
CA MET A 1 -13.32 27.78 -64.33
C MET A 1 -13.00 26.54 -63.52
N LEU A 2 -12.79 26.76 -62.23
CA LEU A 2 -12.67 25.80 -61.11
C LEU A 2 -11.40 24.95 -60.98
N TRP A 3 -10.60 25.44 -60.03
CA TRP A 3 -9.56 24.81 -59.24
C TRP A 3 -10.03 23.57 -58.46
N LEU A 4 -9.13 22.65 -58.16
CA LEU A 4 -9.19 21.85 -56.93
C LEU A 4 -7.76 21.59 -56.41
N LEU A 5 -7.37 22.43 -55.44
CA LEU A 5 -6.23 22.26 -54.57
C LEU A 5 -6.52 21.12 -53.59
N VAL A 6 -5.66 20.10 -53.56
CA VAL A 6 -5.63 19.12 -52.48
C VAL A 6 -4.71 19.67 -51.38
N ALA A 7 -5.31 20.06 -50.25
CA ALA A 7 -4.60 20.52 -49.07
C ALA A 7 -4.02 19.32 -48.30
N LEU A 8 -2.69 19.25 -48.21
CA LEU A 8 -1.99 18.39 -47.26
C LEU A 8 -2.13 18.99 -45.86
N GLY A 9 -2.99 18.38 -45.04
CA GLY A 9 -3.09 18.70 -43.63
C GLY A 9 -1.83 18.23 -42.90
N VAL A 10 -1.00 19.18 -42.46
CA VAL A 10 0.09 18.92 -41.51
C VAL A 10 -0.58 18.76 -40.14
N THR A 11 -0.72 17.52 -39.66
CA THR A 11 -1.09 17.24 -38.27
C THR A 11 0.05 17.69 -37.37
N ALA A 12 -0.17 18.78 -36.65
CA ALA A 12 0.67 19.23 -35.56
C ALA A 12 0.64 18.20 -34.42
N CYS A 13 1.75 17.51 -34.17
CA CYS A 13 1.98 16.91 -32.86
C CYS A 13 2.16 18.06 -31.88
N SER A 14 1.16 18.32 -31.04
CA SER A 14 1.37 19.14 -29.86
C SER A 14 2.27 18.38 -28.89
N PRO A 15 3.27 19.03 -28.26
CA PRO A 15 4.03 18.40 -27.19
C PRO A 15 3.05 18.11 -26.05
N ALA A 16 3.08 16.87 -25.56
CA ALA A 16 2.45 16.49 -24.31
C ALA A 16 2.89 17.48 -23.25
N SER A 17 1.93 18.19 -22.68
CA SER A 17 2.20 18.99 -21.49
C SER A 17 2.61 18.02 -20.40
N ASP A 18 3.78 18.23 -19.80
CA ASP A 18 4.13 17.70 -18.49
C ASP A 18 2.98 18.05 -17.53
N ASP A 19 2.15 17.06 -17.22
CA ASP A 19 1.07 17.18 -16.26
C ASP A 19 1.65 16.89 -14.87
N PRO A 20 1.68 17.87 -13.95
CA PRO A 20 2.14 17.64 -12.58
C PRO A 20 1.15 16.79 -11.74
N LEU A 21 0.05 16.32 -12.33
CA LEU A 21 -0.94 15.42 -11.74
C LEU A 21 -0.88 14.04 -12.40
N ALA A 22 0.31 13.45 -12.58
CA ALA A 22 0.38 12.02 -12.80
C ALA A 22 -0.33 11.34 -11.61
N THR A 23 -1.56 10.88 -11.83
CA THR A 23 -2.32 10.09 -10.86
C THR A 23 -1.45 8.90 -10.51
N VAL A 24 -1.20 8.67 -9.22
CA VAL A 24 -0.45 7.49 -8.80
C VAL A 24 -1.20 6.26 -9.28
N ASP A 25 -0.56 5.48 -10.16
CA ASP A 25 -1.13 4.23 -10.65
C ASP A 25 -0.83 3.13 -9.64
N ARG A 26 -1.71 3.03 -8.63
CA ARG A 26 -1.61 2.02 -7.57
C ARG A 26 -1.58 0.59 -8.11
N GLN A 27 -2.25 0.33 -9.23
CA GLN A 27 -2.26 -1.00 -9.83
C GLN A 27 -0.92 -1.33 -10.47
N ALA A 28 -0.29 -0.35 -11.13
CA ALA A 28 1.06 -0.51 -11.66
C ALA A 28 2.10 -0.67 -10.55
N GLU A 29 2.01 0.11 -9.46
CA GLU A 29 2.89 -0.04 -8.28
C GLU A 29 2.77 -1.45 -7.68
N GLN A 30 1.53 -1.94 -7.46
CA GLN A 30 1.29 -3.29 -6.95
C GLN A 30 1.78 -4.38 -7.91
N ALA A 31 1.60 -4.21 -9.22
CA ALA A 31 2.09 -5.17 -10.20
C ALA A 31 3.62 -5.28 -10.18
N LEU A 32 4.30 -4.13 -10.08
CA LEU A 32 5.76 -4.06 -9.96
C LEU A 32 6.25 -4.72 -8.66
N ALA A 33 5.59 -4.44 -7.53
CA ALA A 33 5.92 -5.05 -6.25
C ALA A 33 5.77 -6.59 -6.29
N ARG A 34 4.67 -7.10 -6.86
CA ARG A 34 4.44 -8.54 -7.00
C ARG A 34 5.47 -9.22 -7.88
N GLU A 35 5.83 -8.60 -9.02
CA GLU A 35 6.87 -9.12 -9.90
C GLU A 35 8.22 -9.17 -9.17
N PHE A 36 8.59 -8.09 -8.48
CA PHE A 36 9.82 -8.04 -7.70
C PHE A 36 9.86 -9.14 -6.61
N PHE A 37 8.81 -9.28 -5.80
CA PHE A 37 8.80 -10.26 -4.72
C PHE A 37 8.80 -11.70 -5.23
N ALA A 38 8.18 -11.98 -6.38
CA ALA A 38 8.25 -13.29 -7.01
C ALA A 38 9.68 -13.65 -7.42
N GLU A 39 10.39 -12.73 -8.06
CA GLU A 39 11.80 -12.93 -8.47
C GLU A 39 12.72 -13.10 -7.26
N VAL A 40 12.51 -12.31 -6.19
CA VAL A 40 13.28 -12.45 -4.95
C VAL A 40 13.00 -13.79 -4.24
N ALA A 41 11.75 -14.25 -4.22
CA ALA A 41 11.39 -15.55 -3.63
C ALA A 41 12.04 -16.73 -4.39
N ASP A 42 12.07 -16.65 -5.73
CA ASP A 42 12.76 -17.62 -6.56
C ASP A 42 14.28 -17.62 -6.27
N CYS A 43 14.92 -16.45 -6.26
CA CYS A 43 16.35 -16.30 -5.92
C CYS A 43 16.68 -16.86 -4.53
N MET A 44 15.88 -16.54 -3.51
CA MET A 44 16.06 -17.05 -2.15
C MET A 44 15.96 -18.58 -2.09
N THR A 45 14.99 -19.14 -2.82
CA THR A 45 14.79 -20.59 -2.90
C THR A 45 15.98 -21.27 -3.59
N GLU A 46 16.54 -20.67 -4.63
CA GLU A 46 17.77 -21.14 -5.29
C GLU A 46 19.00 -21.09 -4.36
N ASP A 47 19.06 -20.10 -3.47
CA ASP A 47 20.08 -19.94 -2.43
C ASP A 47 19.88 -20.87 -1.22
N GLY A 48 18.83 -21.70 -1.23
CA GLY A 48 18.57 -22.72 -0.22
C GLY A 48 17.73 -22.25 0.95
N TYR A 49 17.08 -21.09 0.84
CA TYR A 49 16.08 -20.58 1.78
C TYR A 49 14.70 -20.69 1.15
N PRO A 50 13.90 -21.72 1.47
CA PRO A 50 12.54 -21.82 0.95
C PRO A 50 11.76 -20.53 1.23
N ALA A 51 11.27 -19.91 0.17
CA ALA A 51 10.63 -18.61 0.21
C ALA A 51 9.33 -18.60 -0.61
N GLU A 52 8.35 -17.84 -0.15
CA GLU A 52 7.04 -17.68 -0.76
C GLU A 52 6.65 -16.20 -0.77
N VAL A 53 5.90 -15.78 -1.79
CA VAL A 53 5.32 -14.43 -1.84
C VAL A 53 4.12 -14.38 -0.90
N ILE A 54 4.04 -13.33 -0.10
CA ILE A 54 2.88 -13.05 0.74
C ILE A 54 1.84 -12.33 -0.15
N ASP A 55 0.63 -12.89 -0.24
CA ASP A 55 -0.44 -12.38 -1.11
C ASP A 55 -1.35 -11.32 -0.43
N ASP A 56 -1.07 -10.92 0.81
CA ASP A 56 -1.84 -9.92 1.55
C ASP A 56 -1.20 -8.50 1.46
N GLY A 57 -2.06 -7.46 1.46
CA GLY A 57 -1.63 -6.05 1.49
C GLY A 57 -0.63 -5.64 0.39
N ASP A 58 0.48 -5.02 0.81
CA ASP A 58 1.59 -4.58 -0.05
C ASP A 58 2.49 -5.75 -0.52
N GLY A 59 2.18 -6.97 -0.10
CA GLY A 59 2.93 -8.18 -0.39
C GLY A 59 4.22 -8.30 0.42
N GLY A 60 5.13 -9.14 -0.07
CA GLY A 60 6.44 -9.36 0.53
C GLY A 60 6.96 -10.75 0.23
N VAL A 61 8.11 -11.10 0.81
CA VAL A 61 8.67 -12.46 0.75
C VAL A 61 8.78 -13.00 2.16
N GLU A 62 8.08 -14.10 2.44
CA GLU A 62 8.29 -14.91 3.62
C GLU A 62 9.35 -15.96 3.30
N PHE A 63 10.36 -16.11 4.16
CA PHE A 63 11.38 -17.14 3.99
C PHE A 63 11.82 -17.73 5.33
N ALA A 64 12.08 -19.04 5.33
CA ALA A 64 12.60 -19.73 6.51
C ALA A 64 14.13 -19.76 6.50
N SER A 65 14.75 -19.48 7.65
CA SER A 65 16.18 -19.71 7.83
C SER A 65 16.43 -20.87 8.81
N PRO A 66 17.43 -21.74 8.56
CA PRO A 66 17.88 -22.71 9.55
C PRO A 66 18.38 -22.00 10.82
N PRO A 67 18.24 -22.61 12.01
CA PRO A 67 18.72 -22.00 13.25
C PRO A 67 20.19 -21.59 13.19
N GLY A 68 20.48 -20.32 13.49
CA GLY A 68 21.84 -19.77 13.43
C GLY A 68 22.28 -19.27 12.05
N GLN A 69 21.38 -19.26 11.06
CA GLN A 69 21.64 -18.71 9.73
C GLN A 69 20.83 -17.44 9.41
N GLU A 70 20.21 -16.82 10.41
CA GLU A 70 19.33 -15.65 10.23
C GLU A 70 20.07 -14.52 9.51
N ALA A 71 21.26 -14.16 10.00
CA ALA A 71 22.11 -13.14 9.38
C ALA A 71 22.70 -13.54 8.02
N ALA A 72 22.68 -14.83 7.66
CA ALA A 72 23.06 -15.29 6.33
C ALA A 72 21.88 -15.20 5.35
N ALA A 73 20.69 -15.56 5.81
CA ALA A 73 19.44 -15.44 5.05
C ALA A 73 19.12 -13.97 4.75
N GLU A 74 19.28 -13.06 5.72
CA GLU A 74 19.10 -11.61 5.51
C GLU A 74 20.05 -11.05 4.44
N ARG A 75 21.29 -11.55 4.39
CA ARG A 75 22.26 -11.15 3.36
C ARG A 75 21.93 -11.73 1.99
N ALA A 76 21.40 -12.95 1.94
CA ALA A 76 20.89 -13.54 0.70
C ALA A 76 19.71 -12.72 0.18
N TYR A 77 18.74 -12.37 1.04
CA TYR A 77 17.61 -11.51 0.67
C TYR A 77 18.08 -10.17 0.11
N ALA A 78 18.99 -9.47 0.82
CA ALA A 78 19.52 -8.21 0.35
C ALA A 78 20.23 -8.34 -1.02
N SER A 79 20.99 -9.43 -1.23
CA SER A 79 21.64 -9.70 -2.51
C SER A 79 20.62 -9.96 -3.63
N CYS A 80 19.62 -10.79 -3.39
CA CYS A 80 18.53 -11.06 -4.34
C CYS A 80 17.77 -9.77 -4.68
N ALA A 81 17.40 -8.98 -3.67
CA ALA A 81 16.75 -7.69 -3.87
C ALA A 81 17.60 -6.74 -4.74
N GLU A 82 18.90 -6.62 -4.46
CA GLU A 82 19.81 -5.79 -5.26
C GLU A 82 19.95 -6.29 -6.72
N GLU A 83 20.00 -7.60 -6.94
CA GLU A 83 20.04 -8.20 -8.28
C GLU A 83 18.81 -7.85 -9.12
N HIS A 84 17.65 -7.75 -8.47
CA HIS A 84 16.37 -7.39 -9.10
C HIS A 84 16.04 -5.90 -9.05
N GLY A 85 17.04 -5.03 -8.81
CA GLY A 85 16.90 -3.57 -8.93
C GLY A 85 16.52 -2.84 -7.64
N GLY A 86 16.49 -3.55 -6.51
CA GLY A 86 16.10 -3.04 -5.20
C GLY A 86 14.60 -3.09 -4.95
N GLU A 87 14.22 -3.11 -3.67
CA GLU A 87 12.82 -3.16 -3.27
C GLU A 87 12.03 -1.94 -3.80
N PRO A 88 10.91 -2.15 -4.52
CA PRO A 88 10.08 -1.06 -4.99
C PRO A 88 9.56 -0.21 -3.85
N THR A 89 9.66 1.11 -3.98
CA THR A 89 9.09 2.05 -3.02
C THR A 89 7.73 2.52 -3.51
N SER A 90 6.68 2.31 -2.71
CA SER A 90 5.35 2.85 -2.98
C SER A 90 5.29 4.35 -2.71
N ALA A 91 4.59 5.11 -3.56
CA ALA A 91 4.32 6.51 -3.27
C ALA A 91 3.43 6.63 -2.01
N PRO A 92 3.63 7.64 -1.14
CA PRO A 92 2.71 7.90 -0.05
C PRO A 92 1.26 8.07 -0.53
N LEU A 93 0.28 7.74 0.32
CA LEU A 93 -1.12 8.02 0.02
C LEU A 93 -1.37 9.53 -0.16
N THR A 94 -2.20 9.85 -1.15
CA THR A 94 -2.73 11.19 -1.37
C THR A 94 -3.78 11.53 -0.32
N ASP A 95 -4.12 12.82 -0.19
CA ASP A 95 -5.16 13.24 0.76
C ASP A 95 -6.53 12.61 0.46
N ASP A 96 -6.84 12.40 -0.82
CA ASP A 96 -8.09 11.77 -1.24
C ASP A 96 -8.12 10.27 -0.90
N GLU A 97 -6.99 9.57 -1.05
CA GLU A 97 -6.88 8.16 -0.62
C GLU A 97 -6.98 8.02 0.90
N ILE A 98 -6.35 8.93 1.66
CA ILE A 98 -6.48 8.95 3.12
C ILE A 98 -7.92 9.28 3.54
N ALA A 99 -8.62 10.14 2.81
CA ALA A 99 -10.05 10.37 3.03
C ALA A 99 -10.88 9.10 2.78
N GLY A 100 -10.54 8.31 1.75
CA GLY A 100 -11.15 7.00 1.52
C GLY A 100 -10.96 6.03 2.69
N VAL A 101 -9.74 5.96 3.25
CA VAL A 101 -9.46 5.18 4.48
C VAL A 101 -10.33 5.66 5.64
N TYR A 102 -10.45 6.98 5.84
CA TYR A 102 -11.28 7.53 6.89
C TYR A 102 -12.76 7.16 6.73
N GLU A 103 -13.30 7.23 5.51
CA GLU A 103 -14.67 6.82 5.22
C GLU A 103 -14.91 5.34 5.52
N GLU A 104 -13.95 4.47 5.22
CA GLU A 104 -14.03 3.04 5.54
C GLU A 104 -14.04 2.80 7.05
N LEU A 105 -13.17 3.49 7.79
CA LEU A 105 -13.16 3.41 9.25
C LEU A 105 -14.47 3.90 9.89
N LEU A 106 -15.16 4.86 9.27
CA LEU A 106 -16.50 5.27 9.72
C LEU A 106 -17.57 4.20 9.46
N ARG A 107 -17.46 3.41 8.37
CA ARG A 107 -18.35 2.25 8.14
C ARG A 107 -18.10 1.14 9.15
N VAL A 108 -16.83 0.90 9.47
CA VAL A 108 -16.45 -0.04 10.54
C VAL A 108 -17.02 0.43 11.89
N GLN A 109 -16.93 1.73 12.20
CA GLN A 109 -17.56 2.29 13.39
C GLN A 109 -19.07 2.01 13.44
N GLU A 110 -19.78 2.26 12.35
CA GLU A 110 -21.23 1.99 12.27
C GLU A 110 -21.54 0.51 12.51
N CYS A 111 -20.76 -0.41 11.91
CA CYS A 111 -20.89 -1.84 12.17
C CYS A 111 -20.69 -2.18 13.66
N LEU A 112 -19.62 -1.66 14.26
CA LEU A 112 -19.28 -1.91 15.67
C LEU A 112 -20.39 -1.43 16.62
N GLU A 113 -20.96 -0.27 16.35
CA GLU A 113 -22.07 0.27 17.14
C GLU A 113 -23.34 -0.60 17.00
N VAL A 114 -23.62 -1.14 15.82
CA VAL A 114 -24.72 -2.09 15.58
C VAL A 114 -24.50 -3.41 16.35
N GLU A 115 -23.26 -3.90 16.39
CA GLU A 115 -22.85 -5.09 17.15
C GLU A 115 -22.79 -4.83 18.68
N GLY A 116 -23.03 -3.60 19.11
CA GLY A 116 -23.13 -3.21 20.52
C GLY A 116 -21.80 -2.85 21.18
N TYR A 117 -20.74 -2.66 20.40
CA TYR A 117 -19.47 -2.14 20.88
C TYR A 117 -19.55 -0.62 21.10
N THR A 118 -18.84 -0.12 22.11
CA THR A 118 -18.63 1.32 22.31
C THR A 118 -17.34 1.73 21.62
N THR A 119 -17.43 2.63 20.65
CA THR A 119 -16.29 3.10 19.86
C THR A 119 -15.84 4.50 20.33
N PRO A 120 -14.57 4.89 20.11
CA PRO A 120 -14.13 6.26 20.34
C PRO A 120 -14.69 7.20 19.25
N ASP A 121 -15.04 8.43 19.64
CA ASP A 121 -15.50 9.45 18.70
C ASP A 121 -14.44 9.71 17.61
N PRO A 122 -14.85 9.82 16.33
CA PRO A 122 -13.90 10.09 15.26
C PRO A 122 -13.45 11.56 15.27
N PRO A 123 -12.19 11.85 14.89
CA PRO A 123 -11.73 13.22 14.71
C PRO A 123 -12.37 13.86 13.47
N SER A 124 -12.08 15.14 13.21
CA SER A 124 -12.44 15.70 11.90
C SER A 124 -11.55 15.11 10.79
N LEU A 125 -12.05 15.01 9.54
CA LEU A 125 -11.25 14.51 8.41
C LEU A 125 -9.89 15.24 8.25
N PRO A 126 -9.80 16.59 8.31
CA PRO A 126 -8.49 17.26 8.27
C PRO A 126 -7.55 16.85 9.39
N THR A 127 -8.08 16.62 10.60
CA THR A 127 -7.29 16.12 11.73
C THR A 127 -6.83 14.68 11.51
N PHE A 128 -7.69 13.82 10.96
CA PHE A 128 -7.35 12.44 10.61
C PHE A 128 -6.22 12.39 9.59
N VAL A 129 -6.33 13.18 8.51
CA VAL A 129 -5.31 13.27 7.45
C VAL A 129 -3.95 13.69 8.02
N GLU A 130 -3.93 14.67 8.94
CA GLU A 130 -2.72 15.10 9.61
C GLU A 130 -2.11 13.99 10.48
N GLN A 131 -2.94 13.27 11.24
CA GLN A 131 -2.50 12.15 12.08
C GLN A 131 -1.95 11.00 11.23
N TYR A 132 -2.63 10.64 10.15
CA TYR A 132 -2.24 9.56 9.25
C TYR A 132 -0.85 9.80 8.64
N ARG A 133 -0.61 11.01 8.14
CA ARG A 133 0.70 11.40 7.59
C ARG A 133 1.82 11.33 8.63
N LYS A 134 1.53 11.65 9.88
CA LYS A 134 2.53 11.61 10.96
C LYS A 134 2.81 10.19 11.44
N ALA A 135 1.79 9.33 11.50
CA ALA A 135 1.92 7.94 11.92
C ALA A 135 2.91 7.14 11.04
N GLY A 136 3.00 7.46 9.74
CA GLY A 136 3.99 6.86 8.84
C GLY A 136 5.46 7.24 9.13
N HIS A 137 5.71 8.17 10.05
CA HIS A 137 7.05 8.67 10.38
C HIS A 137 7.37 8.64 11.89
N ASP A 138 6.35 8.58 12.75
CA ASP A 138 6.46 8.69 14.20
C ASP A 138 5.65 7.58 14.88
N GLN A 139 6.35 6.65 15.55
CA GLN A 139 5.72 5.52 16.24
C GLN A 139 4.93 5.92 17.49
N GLU A 140 5.07 7.16 17.97
CA GLU A 140 4.25 7.68 19.08
C GLU A 140 2.89 8.20 18.61
N ILE A 141 2.69 8.37 17.30
CA ILE A 141 1.46 8.89 16.70
C ILE A 141 0.73 7.76 15.98
N VAL A 142 -0.49 7.48 16.42
CA VAL A 142 -1.41 6.57 15.72
C VAL A 142 -2.55 7.39 15.11
N ALA A 143 -2.90 7.10 13.86
CA ALA A 143 -4.16 7.57 13.30
C ALA A 143 -5.33 7.00 14.10
N TRP A 144 -6.45 7.72 14.13
CA TRP A 144 -7.65 7.22 14.81
C TRP A 144 -8.11 5.87 14.24
N SER A 145 -8.67 5.03 15.11
CA SER A 145 -9.27 3.75 14.77
C SER A 145 -10.58 3.58 15.55
N PRO A 146 -11.63 3.01 14.94
CA PRO A 146 -12.92 2.80 15.61
C PRO A 146 -12.91 1.61 16.57
N TYR A 147 -11.89 0.73 16.51
CA TYR A 147 -11.87 -0.46 17.33
C TYR A 147 -11.63 -0.12 18.81
N PRO A 148 -12.42 -0.69 19.73
CA PRO A 148 -12.20 -0.52 21.16
C PRO A 148 -10.83 -1.05 21.58
N VAL A 149 -10.13 -0.26 22.39
CA VAL A 149 -8.84 -0.63 22.97
C VAL A 149 -8.97 -0.74 24.48
N ALA A 150 -8.70 -1.93 25.02
CA ALA A 150 -8.71 -2.20 26.46
C ALA A 150 -7.30 -2.57 26.92
N GLY A 151 -6.71 -1.76 27.81
CA GLY A 151 -5.36 -2.01 28.31
C GLY A 151 -4.26 -1.93 27.23
N GLY A 152 -4.50 -1.18 26.15
CA GLY A 152 -3.58 -1.06 25.02
C GLY A 152 -3.70 -2.17 23.98
N ILE A 153 -4.68 -3.07 24.12
CA ILE A 153 -4.91 -4.18 23.20
C ILE A 153 -6.27 -3.97 22.53
N VAL A 154 -6.30 -4.15 21.21
CA VAL A 154 -7.54 -4.13 20.42
C VAL A 154 -8.42 -5.31 20.83
N ASP A 155 -9.73 -5.07 20.98
CA ASP A 155 -10.69 -6.13 21.24
C ASP A 155 -10.80 -7.05 20.01
N VAL A 156 -10.31 -8.29 20.15
CA VAL A 156 -10.31 -9.29 19.06
C VAL A 156 -11.72 -9.71 18.65
N GLY A 157 -12.70 -9.63 19.55
CA GLY A 157 -14.10 -9.90 19.22
C GLY A 157 -14.68 -8.80 18.34
N ALA A 158 -14.34 -7.54 18.61
CA ALA A 158 -14.72 -6.40 17.79
C ALA A 158 -14.14 -6.52 16.36
N LEU A 159 -12.86 -6.87 16.25
CA LEU A 159 -12.19 -7.07 14.97
C LEU A 159 -12.78 -8.23 14.15
N GLN A 160 -13.18 -9.31 14.80
CA GLN A 160 -13.82 -10.44 14.14
C GLN A 160 -15.27 -10.15 13.71
N ALA A 161 -16.00 -9.33 14.48
CA ALA A 161 -17.39 -9.00 14.19
C ALA A 161 -17.52 -8.03 13.01
N CYS A 162 -16.62 -7.05 12.94
CA CYS A 162 -16.61 -6.00 11.93
C CYS A 162 -15.21 -5.87 11.34
N PRO A 163 -14.74 -6.83 10.54
CA PRO A 163 -13.47 -6.69 9.85
C PRO A 163 -13.58 -5.52 8.87
N GLY A 164 -12.62 -4.60 8.90
CA GLY A 164 -12.53 -3.56 7.87
C GLY A 164 -12.22 -4.18 6.51
N GLU A 165 -12.53 -3.46 5.42
CA GLU A 165 -12.02 -3.85 4.10
C GLU A 165 -10.51 -3.61 4.05
N GLU A 166 -9.73 -4.67 3.77
CA GLU A 166 -8.27 -4.65 3.58
C GLU A 166 -7.88 -4.07 2.22
#